data_AF-A0A947G813-F1
#
_entry.id   AF-A0A947G813-F1
#
_cell.length_a   1.000
_cell.length_b   1.000
_cell.length_c   1.000
_cell.angle_alpha   90.00
_cell.angle_beta   90.00
_cell.angle_gamma   90.00
#
_symmetry.space_group_name_H-M   'P 1'
#
loop_
_entity.id
_entity.type
_entity.pdbx_description
1 polymer ?
#
loop_
_entity_poly.entity_id
_entity_poly.type
_entity_poly.pdbx_seq_one_letter_code
_entity_poly.pdbx_strand_id
1 'polypeptide(L)'
;MDGASQSVLRSFEFRKERESSWKELEYLVEKVEKRGVKSLTADELSRLPVLYRATLSSLSVARNISLDQNVVKYLESLAGRAYFTVYGSKRHLFDAVSGFFLYQFPTAVRKAKWALLLSFAFLMLGTVTAFMMVSADPDSYYSFVGDAYAQGRNPASSTAELKDVLYSGQEHEAEELGAFASFLFTHNAKIGMVAFALGFAIGIPTMFLLFVNGLILGAFAALYDSRGLSLDLWGWLLPHGVTELGAVILCGGAGLVLAQCLVFPGRHTRLENLAMRGRLAGQIVLGAVVFFLIAGVIEGVFRQRVQSVPIRYTFAIGSLVLWALYFGLVGRRRQALEEAAQAAEKGT
;
A
#
# COMPACT_ATOMS: atom_id res chain seq x y z
N MET A 1 0.18 -67.75 -5.81
CA MET A 1 1.30 -66.97 -5.23
C MET A 1 2.07 -66.15 -6.28
N ASP A 2 1.72 -66.21 -7.57
CA ASP A 2 2.55 -65.61 -8.65
C ASP A 2 2.36 -64.11 -8.90
N GLY A 3 1.19 -63.53 -8.60
CA GLY A 3 0.91 -62.11 -8.91
C GLY A 3 1.70 -61.11 -8.05
N ALA A 4 1.98 -61.44 -6.80
CA ALA A 4 2.73 -60.56 -5.89
C ALA A 4 4.23 -60.50 -6.26
N SER A 5 4.82 -61.63 -6.64
CA SER A 5 6.23 -61.72 -7.04
C SER A 5 6.50 -60.95 -8.34
N GLN A 6 5.58 -61.02 -9.32
CA GLN A 6 5.68 -60.26 -10.57
C GLN A 6 5.55 -58.73 -10.37
N SER A 7 4.68 -58.28 -9.46
CA SER A 7 4.53 -56.86 -9.14
C SER A 7 5.80 -56.28 -8.50
N VAL A 8 6.44 -57.05 -7.60
CA VAL A 8 7.70 -56.67 -6.93
C VAL A 8 8.85 -56.58 -7.94
N LEU A 9 8.98 -57.54 -8.87
CA LEU A 9 9.99 -57.50 -9.93
C LEU A 9 9.82 -56.29 -10.85
N ARG A 10 8.59 -56.00 -11.31
CA ARG A 10 8.28 -54.81 -12.13
C ARG A 10 8.59 -53.49 -11.40
N SER A 11 8.33 -53.44 -10.10
CA SER A 11 8.66 -52.28 -9.24
C SER A 11 10.16 -52.07 -9.11
N PHE A 12 10.92 -53.15 -8.94
CA PHE A 12 12.38 -53.09 -8.82
C PHE A 12 13.04 -52.63 -10.12
N GLU A 13 12.67 -53.21 -11.26
CA GLU A 13 13.21 -52.82 -12.58
C GLU A 13 12.85 -51.37 -12.92
N PHE A 14 11.61 -50.96 -12.66
CA PHE A 14 11.17 -49.58 -12.88
C PHE A 14 12.00 -48.56 -12.10
N ARG A 15 12.32 -48.85 -10.82
CA ARG A 15 13.18 -47.99 -9.99
C ARG A 15 14.61 -48.00 -10.53
N LYS A 16 15.18 -49.17 -10.79
CA LYS A 16 16.58 -49.33 -11.24
C LYS A 16 16.88 -48.48 -12.48
N GLU A 17 15.94 -48.38 -13.42
CA GLU A 17 16.11 -47.61 -14.65
C GLU A 17 16.01 -46.08 -14.46
N ARG A 18 15.20 -45.61 -13.50
CA ARG A 18 14.76 -44.20 -13.44
C ARG A 18 15.24 -43.44 -12.21
N GLU A 19 15.63 -44.15 -11.16
CA GLU A 19 16.02 -43.56 -9.86
C GLU A 19 17.18 -42.57 -9.97
N SER A 20 18.14 -42.81 -10.88
CA SER A 20 19.26 -41.90 -11.12
C SER A 20 18.78 -40.51 -11.54
N SER A 21 17.78 -40.43 -12.43
CA SER A 21 17.20 -39.17 -12.90
C SER A 21 16.41 -38.45 -11.80
N TRP A 22 15.73 -39.19 -10.92
CA TRP A 22 15.00 -38.62 -9.80
C TRP A 22 15.94 -38.03 -8.76
N LYS A 23 17.00 -38.76 -8.39
CA LYS A 23 18.03 -38.28 -7.47
C LYS A 23 18.75 -37.04 -7.99
N GLU A 24 18.98 -37.00 -9.30
CA GLU A 24 19.59 -35.82 -9.92
C GLU A 24 18.66 -34.60 -9.84
N LEU A 25 17.37 -34.76 -10.18
CA LEU A 25 16.38 -33.69 -10.03
C LEU A 25 16.29 -33.23 -8.57
N GLU A 26 16.26 -34.17 -7.63
CA GLU A 26 16.19 -33.89 -6.19
C GLU A 26 17.41 -33.09 -5.72
N TYR A 27 18.62 -33.48 -6.13
CA TYR A 27 19.84 -32.74 -5.85
C TYR A 27 19.79 -31.29 -6.37
N LEU A 28 19.35 -31.10 -7.61
CA LEU A 28 19.24 -29.76 -8.20
C LEU A 28 18.18 -28.90 -7.51
N VAL A 29 17.02 -29.49 -7.19
CA VAL A 29 15.95 -28.81 -6.46
C VAL A 29 16.41 -28.41 -5.06
N GLU A 30 17.07 -29.30 -4.31
CA GLU A 30 17.63 -28.96 -3.00
C GLU A 30 18.68 -27.85 -3.05
N LYS A 31 19.53 -27.86 -4.09
CA LYS A 31 20.54 -26.83 -4.32
C LYS A 31 19.87 -25.46 -4.54
N VAL A 32 18.79 -25.43 -5.34
CA VAL A 32 17.97 -24.22 -5.55
C VAL A 32 17.24 -23.78 -4.29
N GLU A 33 16.67 -24.71 -3.51
CA GLU A 33 15.98 -24.39 -2.26
C GLU A 33 16.92 -23.76 -1.23
N LYS A 34 18.17 -24.26 -1.12
CA LYS A 34 19.16 -23.77 -0.15
C LYS A 34 19.90 -22.51 -0.59
N ARG A 35 20.23 -22.38 -1.88
CA ARG A 35 21.15 -21.32 -2.39
C ARG A 35 20.57 -20.47 -3.52
N GLY A 36 19.33 -20.73 -3.93
CA GLY A 36 18.67 -20.04 -5.04
C GLY A 36 19.10 -20.53 -6.43
N VAL A 37 18.33 -20.16 -7.45
CA VAL A 37 18.55 -20.58 -8.85
C VAL A 37 19.92 -20.14 -9.39
N LYS A 38 20.44 -19.01 -8.92
CA LYS A 38 21.77 -18.50 -9.31
C LYS A 38 22.94 -19.42 -8.91
N SER A 39 22.70 -20.38 -8.02
CA SER A 39 23.72 -21.37 -7.65
C SER A 39 23.89 -22.49 -8.67
N LEU A 40 23.00 -22.60 -9.65
CA LEU A 40 23.09 -23.57 -10.73
C LEU A 40 24.03 -23.09 -11.84
N THR A 41 24.82 -24.02 -12.39
CA THR A 41 25.56 -23.77 -13.63
C THR A 41 24.62 -23.74 -14.83
N ALA A 42 25.09 -23.24 -15.98
CA ALA A 42 24.30 -23.23 -17.22
C ALA A 42 23.87 -24.66 -17.63
N ASP A 43 24.75 -25.65 -17.49
CA ASP A 43 24.46 -27.05 -17.77
C ASP A 43 23.39 -27.59 -16.83
N GLU A 44 23.55 -27.41 -15.51
CA GLU A 44 22.55 -27.84 -14.51
C GLU A 44 21.17 -27.22 -14.76
N LEU A 45 21.14 -25.93 -15.10
CA LEU A 45 19.91 -25.20 -15.41
C LEU A 45 19.21 -25.76 -16.66
N SER A 46 19.98 -26.12 -17.70
CA SER A 46 19.45 -26.72 -18.93
C SER A 46 18.87 -28.13 -18.73
N ARG A 47 19.35 -28.87 -17.71
CA ARG A 47 18.89 -30.22 -17.40
C ARG A 47 17.54 -30.26 -16.67
N LEU A 48 17.21 -29.22 -15.90
CA LEU A 48 16.00 -29.15 -15.09
C LEU A 48 14.69 -29.45 -15.85
N PRO A 49 14.39 -28.84 -17.02
CA PRO A 49 13.16 -29.14 -17.75
C PRO A 49 13.08 -30.58 -18.29
N VAL A 50 14.23 -31.19 -18.59
CA VAL A 50 14.31 -32.59 -19.06
C VAL A 50 14.03 -33.54 -17.89
N LEU A 51 14.73 -33.34 -16.78
CA LEU A 51 14.59 -34.15 -15.56
C LEU A 51 13.17 -34.04 -14.97
N TYR A 52 12.59 -32.83 -14.97
CA TYR A 52 11.21 -32.62 -14.53
C TYR A 52 10.19 -33.42 -15.36
N ARG A 53 10.31 -33.39 -16.70
CA ARG A 53 9.44 -34.16 -17.59
C ARG A 53 9.61 -35.67 -17.40
N ALA A 54 10.84 -36.13 -17.18
CA ALA A 54 11.12 -37.54 -16.88
C ALA A 54 10.46 -37.99 -15.55
N THR A 55 10.51 -37.14 -14.52
CA THR A 55 9.84 -37.40 -13.23
C THR A 55 8.32 -37.40 -13.35
N LEU A 56 7.72 -36.48 -14.11
CA LEU A 56 6.27 -36.51 -14.39
C LEU A 56 5.85 -37.77 -15.15
N SER A 57 6.63 -38.20 -16.14
CA SER A 57 6.40 -39.45 -16.87
C SER A 57 6.47 -40.65 -15.90
N SER A 58 7.48 -40.66 -15.02
CA SER A 58 7.63 -41.70 -14.00
C SER A 58 6.45 -41.73 -13.03
N LEU A 59 5.96 -40.57 -12.60
CA LEU A 59 4.78 -40.45 -11.73
C LEU A 59 3.51 -40.97 -12.42
N SER A 60 3.33 -40.65 -13.70
CA SER A 60 2.18 -41.14 -14.49
C SER A 60 2.18 -42.67 -14.61
N VAL A 61 3.35 -43.26 -14.89
CA VAL A 61 3.50 -44.73 -14.91
C VAL A 61 3.24 -45.31 -13.52
N ALA A 62 3.86 -44.75 -12.47
CA ALA A 62 3.70 -45.23 -11.09
C ALA A 62 2.24 -45.27 -10.62
N ARG A 63 1.44 -44.26 -10.99
CA ARG A 63 0.00 -44.22 -10.70
C ARG A 63 -0.80 -45.25 -11.51
N ASN A 64 -0.45 -45.47 -12.78
CA ASN A 64 -1.21 -46.36 -13.67
C ASN A 64 -1.00 -47.85 -13.39
N ILE A 65 0.22 -48.27 -13.01
CA ILE A 65 0.52 -49.69 -12.74
C ILE A 65 0.43 -50.07 -11.26
N SER A 66 -0.20 -49.23 -10.43
CA SER A 66 -0.39 -49.45 -8.98
C SER A 66 0.91 -49.84 -8.25
N LEU A 67 1.99 -49.11 -8.55
CA LEU A 67 3.28 -49.29 -7.87
C LEU A 67 3.21 -48.85 -6.40
N ASP A 68 4.20 -49.27 -5.61
CA ASP A 68 4.36 -48.93 -4.18
C ASP A 68 3.99 -47.47 -3.86
N GLN A 69 3.09 -47.29 -2.90
CA GLN A 69 2.56 -46.00 -2.46
C GLN A 69 3.68 -45.03 -2.03
N ASN A 70 4.81 -45.54 -1.54
CA ASN A 70 5.96 -44.71 -1.16
C ASN A 70 6.62 -44.05 -2.37
N VAL A 71 6.73 -44.75 -3.51
CA VAL A 71 7.29 -44.19 -4.75
C VAL A 71 6.37 -43.13 -5.32
N VAL A 72 5.06 -43.37 -5.31
CA VAL A 72 4.09 -42.39 -5.77
C VAL A 72 4.21 -41.10 -4.95
N LYS A 73 4.21 -41.18 -3.61
CA LYS A 73 4.39 -40.01 -2.73
C LYS A 73 5.72 -39.29 -2.96
N TYR A 74 6.81 -40.04 -3.13
CA TYR A 74 8.12 -39.47 -3.44
C TYR A 74 8.11 -38.68 -4.74
N LEU A 75 7.60 -39.28 -5.83
CA LEU A 75 7.54 -38.64 -7.15
C LEU A 75 6.57 -37.46 -7.18
N GLU A 76 5.45 -37.52 -6.46
CA GLU A 76 4.52 -36.38 -6.29
C GLU A 76 5.19 -35.20 -5.60
N SER A 77 5.88 -35.46 -4.48
CA SER A 77 6.61 -34.43 -3.74
C SER A 77 7.72 -33.81 -4.60
N LEU A 78 8.53 -34.65 -5.24
CA LEU A 78 9.63 -34.21 -6.10
C LEU A 78 9.13 -33.40 -7.30
N ALA A 79 8.06 -33.85 -7.97
CA ALA A 79 7.45 -33.12 -9.08
C ALA A 79 6.86 -31.77 -8.63
N GLY A 80 6.22 -31.73 -7.46
CA GLY A 80 5.70 -30.49 -6.87
C GLY A 80 6.80 -29.46 -6.60
N ARG A 81 7.88 -29.87 -5.93
CA ARG A 81 9.04 -28.99 -5.65
C ARG A 81 9.76 -28.55 -6.93
N ALA A 82 9.95 -29.47 -7.88
CA ALA A 82 10.57 -29.18 -9.17
C ALA A 82 9.76 -28.21 -10.03
N TYR A 83 8.42 -28.27 -9.98
CA TYR A 83 7.55 -27.33 -10.71
C TYR A 83 7.85 -25.87 -10.36
N PHE A 84 8.02 -25.56 -9.07
CA PHE A 84 8.39 -24.20 -8.63
C PHE A 84 9.81 -23.80 -9.03
N THR A 85 10.69 -24.76 -9.27
CA THR A 85 12.06 -24.49 -9.74
C THR A 85 12.10 -24.25 -11.25
N VAL A 86 11.32 -25.00 -12.03
CA VAL A 86 11.28 -24.91 -13.51
C VAL A 86 10.40 -23.74 -13.99
N TYR A 87 9.25 -23.52 -13.36
CA TYR A 87 8.24 -22.55 -13.81
C TYR A 87 7.99 -21.42 -12.82
N GLY A 88 8.48 -21.53 -11.58
CA GLY A 88 8.31 -20.47 -10.61
C GLY A 88 9.19 -19.27 -10.96
N SER A 89 8.64 -18.31 -11.71
CA SER A 89 9.24 -16.98 -11.81
C SER A 89 9.12 -16.31 -10.44
N LYS A 90 10.14 -16.49 -9.59
CA LYS A 90 10.28 -15.63 -8.42
C LYS A 90 10.68 -14.24 -8.93
N ARG A 91 9.70 -13.44 -9.39
CA ARG A 91 9.85 -11.98 -9.26
C ARG A 91 10.05 -11.75 -7.77
N HIS A 92 11.24 -11.34 -7.39
CA HIS A 92 11.57 -11.20 -5.97
C HIS A 92 10.57 -10.20 -5.37
N LEU A 93 10.07 -10.45 -4.16
CA LEU A 93 9.12 -9.54 -3.50
C LEU A 93 9.67 -8.10 -3.51
N PHE A 94 10.98 -7.95 -3.37
CA PHE A 94 11.68 -6.67 -3.48
C PHE A 94 11.57 -6.01 -4.86
N ASP A 95 11.62 -6.76 -5.96
CA ASP A 95 11.48 -6.22 -7.32
C ASP A 95 10.05 -5.72 -7.56
N ALA A 96 9.06 -6.43 -7.01
CA ALA A 96 7.66 -6.02 -7.07
C ALA A 96 7.41 -4.75 -6.25
N VAL A 97 7.94 -4.70 -5.02
CA VAL A 97 7.80 -3.55 -4.10
C VAL A 97 8.54 -2.33 -4.66
N SER A 98 9.80 -2.46 -5.06
CA SER A 98 10.57 -1.38 -5.67
C SER A 98 9.92 -0.92 -6.98
N GLY A 99 9.42 -1.85 -7.80
CA GLY A 99 8.68 -1.53 -9.00
C GLY A 99 7.40 -0.74 -8.73
N PHE A 100 6.71 -1.04 -7.63
CA PHE A 100 5.52 -0.30 -7.21
C PHE A 100 5.87 1.16 -6.83
N PHE A 101 6.81 1.37 -5.92
CA PHE A 101 7.15 2.71 -5.44
C PHE A 101 7.91 3.54 -6.49
N LEU A 102 8.80 2.95 -7.27
CA LEU A 102 9.58 3.71 -8.26
C LEU A 102 8.80 4.03 -9.54
N TYR A 103 7.73 3.29 -9.85
CA TYR A 103 7.02 3.46 -11.13
C TYR A 103 5.51 3.53 -10.98
N GLN A 104 4.87 2.53 -10.37
CA GLN A 104 3.41 2.40 -10.39
C GLN A 104 2.73 3.51 -9.60
N PHE A 105 3.09 3.67 -8.33
CA PHE A 105 2.46 4.63 -7.42
C PHE A 105 2.64 6.09 -7.87
N PRO A 106 3.86 6.61 -8.13
CA PRO A 106 4.01 8.01 -8.53
C PRO A 106 3.37 8.31 -9.89
N THR A 107 3.38 7.35 -10.82
CA THR A 107 2.66 7.48 -12.10
C THR A 107 1.15 7.50 -11.89
N ALA A 108 0.62 6.68 -10.99
CA ALA A 108 -0.79 6.64 -10.69
C ALA A 108 -1.29 7.98 -10.13
N VAL A 109 -0.54 8.55 -9.17
CA VAL A 109 -0.81 9.88 -8.60
C VAL A 109 -0.81 10.96 -9.68
N ARG A 110 0.19 11.00 -10.57
CA ARG A 110 0.24 11.97 -11.67
C ARG A 110 -0.95 11.85 -12.63
N LYS A 111 -1.36 10.62 -12.96
CA LYS A 111 -2.54 10.37 -13.82
C LYS A 111 -3.85 10.79 -13.14
N ALA A 112 -3.93 10.70 -11.82
CA ALA A 112 -5.09 11.10 -11.03
C ALA A 112 -5.05 12.56 -10.54
N LYS A 113 -4.13 13.41 -11.05
CA LYS A 113 -3.91 14.78 -10.54
C LYS A 113 -5.18 15.61 -10.35
N TRP A 114 -6.15 15.52 -11.26
CA TRP A 114 -7.38 16.31 -11.17
C TRP A 114 -8.32 15.81 -10.07
N ALA A 115 -8.43 14.49 -9.90
CA ALA A 115 -9.18 13.90 -8.81
C ALA A 115 -8.54 14.24 -7.45
N LEU A 116 -7.20 14.25 -7.39
CA LEU A 116 -6.45 14.66 -6.21
C LEU A 116 -6.60 16.15 -5.90
N LEU A 117 -6.54 17.02 -6.92
CA LEU A 117 -6.78 18.45 -6.76
C LEU A 117 -8.21 18.73 -6.28
N LEU A 118 -9.21 17.99 -6.78
CA LEU A 118 -10.58 18.13 -6.31
C LEU A 118 -10.73 17.67 -4.86
N SER A 119 -10.11 16.54 -4.51
CA SER A 119 -10.03 16.04 -3.12
C SER A 119 -9.42 17.08 -2.17
N PHE A 120 -8.27 17.65 -2.55
CA PHE A 120 -7.62 18.75 -1.83
C PHE A 120 -8.52 19.99 -1.74
N ALA A 121 -9.17 20.37 -2.84
CA ALA A 121 -10.02 21.56 -2.87
C ALA A 121 -11.20 21.44 -1.90
N PHE A 122 -11.87 20.29 -1.82
CA PHE A 122 -12.97 20.09 -0.86
C PHE A 122 -12.50 20.09 0.59
N LEU A 123 -11.35 19.47 0.87
CA LEU A 123 -10.72 19.54 2.20
C LEU A 123 -10.43 20.99 2.59
N MET A 124 -9.76 21.75 1.72
CA MET A 124 -9.43 23.16 1.98
C MET A 124 -10.65 24.06 2.03
N LEU A 125 -11.68 23.78 1.22
CA LEU A 125 -12.95 24.52 1.26
C LEU A 125 -13.58 24.39 2.65
N GLY A 126 -13.58 23.19 3.23
CA GLY A 126 -14.04 22.98 4.61
C GLY A 126 -13.20 23.75 5.60
N THR A 127 -11.87 23.64 5.50
CA THR A 127 -10.94 24.33 6.40
C THR A 127 -11.12 25.84 6.38
N VAL A 128 -11.19 26.46 5.21
CA VAL A 128 -11.39 27.91 5.08
C VAL A 128 -12.78 28.30 5.59
N THR A 129 -13.82 27.54 5.26
CA THR A 129 -15.19 27.82 5.72
C THR A 129 -15.27 27.87 7.24
N ALA A 130 -14.83 26.81 7.92
CA ALA A 130 -14.89 26.75 9.37
C ALA A 130 -13.95 27.78 10.01
N PHE A 131 -12.75 27.99 9.46
CA PHE A 131 -11.83 29.01 9.98
C PHE A 131 -12.51 30.39 9.98
N MET A 132 -13.07 30.81 8.84
CA MET A 132 -13.74 32.10 8.74
C MET A 132 -14.95 32.23 9.67
N MET A 133 -15.77 31.17 9.79
CA MET A 133 -16.95 31.19 10.66
C MET A 133 -16.57 31.27 12.14
N VAL A 134 -15.59 30.48 12.59
CA VAL A 134 -15.14 30.48 13.99
C VAL A 134 -14.39 31.75 14.35
N SER A 135 -13.62 32.32 13.41
CA SER A 135 -12.97 33.63 13.61
C SER A 135 -13.98 34.78 13.72
N ALA A 136 -15.13 34.68 13.06
CA ALA A 136 -16.20 35.68 13.14
C ALA A 136 -17.06 35.52 14.39
N ASP A 137 -17.38 34.27 14.75
CA ASP A 137 -18.17 33.91 15.93
C ASP A 137 -17.61 32.61 16.56
N PRO A 138 -16.95 32.70 17.73
CA PRO A 138 -16.37 31.53 18.39
C PRO A 138 -17.38 30.41 18.67
N ASP A 139 -18.67 30.72 18.88
CA ASP A 139 -19.69 29.70 19.14
C ASP A 139 -19.96 28.79 17.92
N SER A 140 -19.61 29.26 16.71
CA SER A 140 -19.64 28.44 15.49
C SER A 140 -18.74 27.19 15.60
N TYR A 141 -17.77 27.17 16.51
CA TYR A 141 -16.90 26.02 16.77
C TYR A 141 -17.71 24.75 17.07
N TYR A 142 -18.75 24.87 17.90
CA TYR A 142 -19.58 23.74 18.33
C TYR A 142 -20.46 23.18 17.22
N SER A 143 -20.63 23.91 16.11
CA SER A 143 -21.33 23.41 14.91
C SER A 143 -20.48 22.41 14.11
N PHE A 144 -19.16 22.42 14.29
CA PHE A 144 -18.22 21.59 13.53
C PHE A 144 -17.53 20.53 14.38
N VAL A 145 -17.25 20.85 15.65
CA VAL A 145 -16.51 20.00 16.57
C VAL A 145 -17.42 19.58 17.72
N GLY A 146 -17.92 18.34 17.66
CA GLY A 146 -18.66 17.75 18.77
C GLY A 146 -17.74 17.34 19.94
N ASP A 147 -18.32 17.11 21.12
CA ASP A 147 -17.59 16.86 22.37
C ASP A 147 -16.55 15.73 22.27
N ALA A 148 -16.87 14.66 21.52
CA ALA A 148 -15.96 13.53 21.30
C ALA A 148 -14.66 13.93 20.56
N TYR A 149 -14.71 14.93 19.68
CA TYR A 149 -13.55 15.44 18.95
C TYR A 149 -12.88 16.61 19.68
N ALA A 150 -13.65 17.43 20.41
CA ALA A 150 -13.15 18.59 21.13
C ALA A 150 -12.06 18.19 22.14
N GLN A 151 -12.26 17.07 22.86
CA GLN A 151 -11.33 16.56 23.87
C GLN A 151 -10.92 17.65 24.87
N GLY A 152 -11.88 18.45 25.33
CA GLY A 152 -11.65 19.56 26.27
C GLY A 152 -11.12 20.86 25.64
N ARG A 153 -10.76 20.86 24.35
CA ARG A 153 -10.36 22.07 23.61
C ARG A 153 -11.58 22.73 23.02
N ASN A 154 -11.88 23.95 23.44
CA ASN A 154 -13.02 24.72 22.96
C ASN A 154 -12.76 26.23 23.14
N PRO A 155 -13.65 27.11 22.65
CA PRO A 155 -13.49 28.56 22.81
C PRO A 155 -13.37 29.06 24.26
N ALA A 156 -13.87 28.30 25.25
CA ALA A 156 -13.73 28.65 26.66
C ALA A 156 -12.35 28.26 27.25
N SER A 157 -11.59 27.39 26.58
CA SER A 157 -10.24 27.02 27.01
C SER A 157 -9.31 28.24 27.06
N SER A 158 -8.50 28.31 28.11
CA SER A 158 -7.44 29.28 28.28
C SER A 158 -6.26 29.00 27.34
N THR A 159 -5.45 30.02 27.07
CA THR A 159 -4.22 29.87 26.27
C THR A 159 -3.26 28.85 26.89
N ALA A 160 -3.19 28.77 28.22
CA ALA A 160 -2.32 27.82 28.91
C ALA A 160 -2.79 26.36 28.70
N GLU A 161 -4.08 26.10 28.81
CA GLU A 161 -4.66 24.76 28.57
C GLU A 161 -4.46 24.30 27.13
N LEU A 162 -4.73 25.18 26.14
CA LEU A 162 -4.51 24.84 24.74
C LEU A 162 -3.03 24.61 24.43
N LYS A 163 -2.14 25.42 25.01
CA LYS A 163 -0.71 25.27 24.83
C LYS A 163 -0.22 23.96 25.45
N ASP A 164 -0.69 23.60 26.64
CA ASP A 164 -0.32 22.35 27.30
C ASP A 164 -0.57 21.14 26.40
N VAL A 165 -1.73 21.06 25.73
CA VAL A 165 -2.05 19.97 24.79
C VAL A 165 -1.05 19.85 23.63
N LEU A 166 -0.40 20.93 23.20
CA LEU A 166 0.59 20.90 22.11
C LEU A 166 1.97 20.40 22.56
N TYR A 167 2.22 20.33 23.87
CA TYR A 167 3.53 20.03 24.45
C TYR A 167 3.51 18.90 25.49
N SER A 168 2.34 18.46 25.96
CA SER A 168 2.18 17.34 26.87
C SER A 168 2.42 16.01 26.15
N GLY A 169 3.51 15.32 26.51
CA GLY A 169 3.92 14.09 25.84
C GLY A 169 5.33 13.56 26.11
N GLN A 170 6.14 14.29 26.89
CA GLN A 170 7.50 13.85 27.26
C GLN A 170 7.55 12.64 28.20
N GLU A 171 6.48 12.37 28.96
CA GLU A 171 6.49 11.36 30.02
C GLU A 171 6.05 9.97 29.55
N HIS A 172 5.64 9.81 28.29
CA HIS A 172 5.17 8.53 27.78
C HIS A 172 6.31 7.55 27.53
N GLU A 173 6.19 6.35 28.10
CA GLU A 173 7.10 5.24 27.83
C GLU A 173 7.01 4.78 26.36
N ALA A 174 8.05 4.08 25.88
CA ALA A 174 8.13 3.64 24.47
C ALA A 174 6.93 2.76 24.04
N GLU A 175 6.34 2.01 24.96
CA GLU A 175 5.16 1.18 24.72
C GLU A 175 3.88 2.01 24.56
N GLU A 176 3.72 3.07 25.36
CA GLU A 176 2.60 4.02 25.28
C GLU A 176 2.66 4.83 23.97
N LEU A 177 3.87 5.24 23.56
CA LEU A 177 4.11 5.92 22.28
C LEU A 177 3.73 5.02 21.09
N GLY A 178 4.02 3.72 21.18
CA GLY A 178 3.65 2.73 20.16
C GLY A 178 2.14 2.48 20.08
N ALA A 179 1.46 2.37 21.22
CA ALA A 179 0.00 2.22 21.28
C ALA A 179 -0.72 3.47 20.73
N PHE A 180 -0.24 4.65 21.09
CA PHE A 180 -0.77 5.93 20.61
C PHE A 180 -0.60 6.10 19.09
N ALA A 181 0.59 5.79 18.55
CA ALA A 181 0.86 5.79 17.11
C ALA A 181 -0.08 4.85 16.35
N SER A 182 -0.34 3.66 16.90
CA SER A 182 -1.24 2.66 16.33
C SER A 182 -2.71 3.12 16.32
N PHE A 183 -3.16 3.77 17.40
CA PHE A 183 -4.50 4.36 17.49
C PHE A 183 -4.72 5.44 16.42
N LEU A 184 -3.81 6.40 16.30
CA LEU A 184 -3.93 7.51 15.35
C LEU A 184 -3.82 7.04 13.90
N PHE A 185 -2.88 6.12 13.63
CA PHE A 185 -2.81 5.42 12.35
C PHE A 185 -4.18 4.81 11.99
N THR A 186 -4.76 4.02 12.90
CA THR A 186 -6.03 3.32 12.65
C THR A 186 -7.18 4.30 12.41
N HIS A 187 -7.26 5.37 13.20
CA HIS A 187 -8.30 6.38 13.08
C HIS A 187 -8.23 7.13 11.72
N ASN A 188 -7.05 7.66 11.38
CA ASN A 188 -6.88 8.48 10.19
C ASN A 188 -6.88 7.62 8.91
N ALA A 189 -6.30 6.41 8.97
CA ALA A 189 -6.41 5.44 7.88
C ALA A 189 -7.86 5.02 7.65
N LYS A 190 -8.67 4.83 8.71
CA LYS A 190 -10.10 4.52 8.57
C LYS A 190 -10.84 5.64 7.84
N ILE A 191 -10.63 6.90 8.20
CA ILE A 191 -11.24 8.05 7.51
C ILE A 191 -10.86 8.04 6.02
N GLY A 192 -9.57 7.89 5.70
CA GLY A 192 -9.10 7.80 4.33
C GLY A 192 -9.76 6.64 3.57
N MET A 193 -9.77 5.44 4.15
CA MET A 193 -10.36 4.25 3.52
C MET A 193 -11.87 4.39 3.30
N VAL A 194 -12.59 5.04 4.23
CA VAL A 194 -14.01 5.37 4.05
C VAL A 194 -14.18 6.39 2.92
N ALA A 195 -13.39 7.45 2.87
CA ALA A 195 -13.41 8.41 1.76
C ALA A 195 -13.20 7.73 0.40
N PHE A 196 -12.25 6.78 0.31
CA PHE A 196 -12.06 5.97 -0.88
C PHE A 196 -13.28 5.10 -1.21
N ALA A 197 -13.81 4.35 -0.23
CA ALA A 197 -14.93 3.44 -0.42
C ALA A 197 -16.22 4.18 -0.84
N LEU A 198 -16.45 5.38 -0.28
CA LEU A 198 -17.56 6.24 -0.66
C LEU A 198 -17.51 6.70 -2.14
N GLY A 199 -16.36 6.54 -2.81
CA GLY A 199 -16.22 6.79 -4.24
C GLY A 199 -17.15 5.94 -5.10
N PHE A 200 -17.51 4.73 -4.63
CA PHE A 200 -18.51 3.87 -5.29
C PHE A 200 -19.91 4.49 -5.33
N ALA A 201 -20.22 5.37 -4.37
CA ALA A 201 -21.44 6.16 -4.36
C ALA A 201 -21.26 7.47 -5.14
N ILE A 202 -20.79 7.36 -6.39
CA ILE A 202 -20.58 8.45 -7.37
C ILE A 202 -19.72 9.64 -6.88
N GLY A 203 -18.96 9.47 -5.81
CA GLY A 203 -17.97 10.45 -5.31
C GLY A 203 -18.55 11.62 -4.51
N ILE A 204 -19.87 11.83 -4.49
CA ILE A 204 -20.49 12.90 -3.69
C ILE A 204 -20.20 12.70 -2.19
N PRO A 205 -20.42 11.51 -1.60
CA PRO A 205 -20.15 11.32 -0.18
C PRO A 205 -18.66 11.42 0.15
N THR A 206 -17.76 11.08 -0.78
CA THR A 206 -16.31 11.32 -0.64
C THR A 206 -16.01 12.81 -0.51
N MET A 207 -16.53 13.66 -1.40
CA MET A 207 -16.31 15.11 -1.34
C MET A 207 -16.89 15.71 -0.07
N PHE A 208 -18.10 15.29 0.32
CA PHE A 208 -18.72 15.74 1.56
C PHE A 208 -17.89 15.33 2.80
N LEU A 209 -17.39 14.09 2.85
CA LEU A 209 -16.55 13.64 3.96
C LEU A 209 -15.25 14.44 4.05
N LEU A 210 -14.60 14.72 2.92
CA LEU A 210 -13.39 15.56 2.89
C LEU A 210 -13.69 16.99 3.37
N PHE A 211 -14.82 17.56 2.94
CA PHE A 211 -15.27 18.87 3.40
C PHE A 211 -15.50 18.89 4.91
N VAL A 212 -16.19 17.89 5.48
CA VAL A 212 -16.42 17.80 6.93
C VAL A 212 -15.11 17.66 7.72
N ASN A 213 -14.17 16.84 7.24
CA ASN A 213 -12.84 16.76 7.86
C ASN A 213 -12.09 18.11 7.77
N GLY A 214 -12.28 18.81 6.65
CA GLY A 214 -11.80 20.17 6.48
C GLY A 214 -12.37 21.13 7.51
N LEU A 215 -13.69 21.10 7.76
CA LEU A 215 -14.36 21.94 8.75
C LEU A 215 -13.75 21.75 10.16
N ILE A 216 -13.52 20.50 10.57
CA ILE A 216 -12.89 20.18 11.86
C ILE A 216 -11.48 20.80 11.94
N LEU A 217 -10.67 20.62 10.90
CA LEU A 217 -9.33 21.21 10.84
C LEU A 217 -9.37 22.74 10.91
N GLY A 218 -10.31 23.38 10.19
CA GLY A 218 -10.49 24.83 10.18
C GLY A 218 -10.93 25.40 11.52
N ALA A 219 -11.84 24.71 12.20
CA ALA A 219 -12.31 25.11 13.52
C ALA A 219 -11.20 25.09 14.57
N PHE A 220 -10.35 24.04 14.57
CA PHE A 220 -9.15 24.01 15.43
C PHE A 220 -8.13 25.09 15.03
N ALA A 221 -7.89 25.29 13.74
CA ALA A 221 -6.99 26.34 13.28
C ALA A 221 -7.41 27.73 13.77
N ALA A 222 -8.70 28.07 13.67
CA ALA A 222 -9.23 29.34 14.18
C ALA A 222 -9.20 29.43 15.71
N LEU A 223 -9.49 28.34 16.42
CA LEU A 223 -9.43 28.31 17.88
C LEU A 223 -8.04 28.67 18.40
N TYR A 224 -6.99 28.02 17.88
CA TYR A 224 -5.62 28.31 18.32
C TYR A 224 -5.12 29.68 17.82
N ASP A 225 -5.56 30.13 16.64
CA ASP A 225 -5.26 31.46 16.13
C ASP A 225 -5.81 32.57 17.02
N SER A 226 -7.04 32.41 17.53
CA SER A 226 -7.65 33.35 18.47
C SER A 226 -6.88 33.51 19.79
N ARG A 227 -5.97 32.58 20.11
CA ARG A 227 -5.11 32.59 21.30
C ARG A 227 -3.65 32.90 21.00
N GLY A 228 -3.30 33.25 19.76
CA GLY A 228 -1.93 33.52 19.35
C GLY A 228 -1.04 32.28 19.28
N LEU A 229 -1.62 31.08 19.16
CA LEU A 229 -0.93 29.79 19.17
C LEU A 229 -0.82 29.17 17.77
N SER A 230 -1.02 29.93 16.70
CA SER A 230 -0.98 29.42 15.31
C SER A 230 0.34 28.75 14.98
N LEU A 231 1.47 29.37 15.35
CA LEU A 231 2.79 28.81 15.09
C LEU A 231 3.00 27.48 15.83
N ASP A 232 2.55 27.40 17.08
CA ASP A 232 2.61 26.19 17.90
C ASP A 232 1.73 25.08 17.30
N LEU A 233 0.47 25.39 16.93
CA LEU A 233 -0.46 24.42 16.35
C LEU A 233 0.10 23.83 15.05
N TRP A 234 0.52 24.66 14.11
CA TRP A 234 1.03 24.19 12.83
C TRP A 234 2.40 23.50 12.98
N GLY A 235 3.24 23.95 13.93
CA GLY A 235 4.47 23.25 14.28
C GLY A 235 4.19 21.86 14.85
N TRP A 236 3.14 21.71 15.66
CA TRP A 236 2.71 20.42 16.21
C TRP A 236 2.09 19.51 15.14
N LEU A 237 1.26 20.06 14.26
CA LEU A 237 0.50 19.34 13.24
C LEU A 237 1.33 18.95 12.01
N LEU A 238 2.06 19.88 11.40
CA LEU A 238 2.65 19.68 10.08
C LEU A 238 3.71 18.56 9.96
N PRO A 239 4.55 18.25 10.97
CA PRO A 239 5.57 17.21 10.83
C PRO A 239 5.02 15.86 10.34
N HIS A 240 3.91 15.42 10.89
CA HIS A 240 3.18 14.23 10.46
C HIS A 240 2.04 14.58 9.49
N GLY A 241 1.37 15.72 9.71
CA GLY A 241 0.20 16.18 8.97
C GLY A 241 0.43 16.36 7.48
N VAL A 242 1.65 16.73 7.04
CA VAL A 242 1.98 16.78 5.60
C VAL A 242 1.80 15.40 4.95
N THR A 243 2.25 14.34 5.61
CA THR A 243 2.17 12.97 5.09
C THR A 243 0.75 12.41 5.29
N GLU A 244 0.12 12.69 6.43
CA GLU A 244 -1.21 12.22 6.76
C GLU A 244 -2.31 12.86 5.89
N LEU A 245 -2.37 14.20 5.83
CA LEU A 245 -3.32 14.91 4.98
C LEU A 245 -3.07 14.55 3.51
N GLY A 246 -1.81 14.34 3.13
CA GLY A 246 -1.45 13.76 1.83
C GLY A 246 -2.12 12.40 1.60
N ALA A 247 -2.08 11.48 2.57
CA ALA A 247 -2.75 10.18 2.49
C ALA A 247 -4.29 10.31 2.39
N VAL A 248 -4.90 11.21 3.16
CA VAL A 248 -6.34 11.51 3.08
C VAL A 248 -6.72 12.02 1.69
N ILE A 249 -5.95 12.96 1.15
CA ILE A 249 -6.15 13.51 -0.20
C ILE A 249 -6.00 12.41 -1.24
N LEU A 250 -4.99 11.53 -1.12
CA LEU A 250 -4.76 10.38 -1.99
C LEU A 250 -5.96 9.43 -1.99
N CYS A 251 -6.46 9.06 -0.82
CA CYS A 251 -7.63 8.20 -0.70
C CYS A 251 -8.90 8.85 -1.26
N GLY A 252 -9.13 10.13 -0.95
CA GLY A 252 -10.25 10.90 -1.50
C GLY A 252 -10.19 11.00 -3.03
N GLY A 253 -9.02 11.32 -3.59
CA GLY A 253 -8.82 11.38 -5.03
C GLY A 253 -8.95 10.00 -5.69
N ALA A 254 -8.49 8.93 -5.05
CA ALA A 254 -8.72 7.57 -5.52
C ALA A 254 -10.22 7.21 -5.54
N GLY A 255 -10.98 7.62 -4.52
CA GLY A 255 -12.44 7.51 -4.50
C GLY A 255 -13.10 8.26 -5.66
N LEU A 256 -12.61 9.46 -5.97
CA LEU A 256 -13.08 10.26 -7.10
C LEU A 256 -12.69 9.67 -8.46
N VAL A 257 -11.56 8.95 -8.56
CA VAL A 257 -11.22 8.16 -9.75
C VAL A 257 -12.22 7.02 -9.95
N LEU A 258 -12.63 6.31 -8.87
CA LEU A 258 -13.68 5.29 -8.96
C LEU A 258 -15.02 5.89 -9.38
N ALA A 259 -15.40 7.02 -8.78
CA ALA A 259 -16.60 7.76 -9.14
C ALA A 259 -16.61 8.13 -10.62
N GLN A 260 -15.50 8.65 -11.15
CA GLN A 260 -15.37 8.97 -12.56
C GLN A 260 -15.58 7.73 -13.44
N CYS A 261 -15.11 6.55 -13.01
CA CYS A 261 -15.32 5.31 -13.76
C CYS A 261 -16.81 4.90 -13.84
N LEU A 262 -17.59 5.21 -12.80
CA LEU A 262 -19.01 4.87 -12.72
C LEU A 262 -19.91 5.89 -13.42
N VAL A 263 -19.60 7.19 -13.26
CA VAL A 263 -20.39 8.31 -13.79
C VAL A 263 -20.13 8.51 -15.28
N PHE A 264 -18.87 8.36 -15.73
CA PHE A 264 -18.47 8.57 -17.12
C PHE A 264 -17.83 7.31 -17.73
N PRO A 265 -18.61 6.24 -17.99
CA PRO A 265 -18.08 4.98 -18.47
C PRO A 265 -17.70 4.98 -19.97
N GLY A 266 -18.12 6.00 -20.72
CA GLY A 266 -17.82 6.12 -22.14
C GLY A 266 -18.48 4.99 -22.95
N ARG A 267 -17.68 4.23 -23.69
CA ARG A 267 -18.13 3.12 -24.54
C ARG A 267 -18.18 1.76 -23.82
N HIS A 268 -17.72 1.70 -22.57
CA HIS A 268 -17.71 0.49 -21.77
C HIS A 268 -18.92 0.46 -20.83
N THR A 269 -19.29 -0.73 -20.36
CA THR A 269 -20.18 -0.81 -19.19
C THR A 269 -19.48 -0.26 -17.95
N ARG A 270 -20.25 0.12 -16.93
CA ARG A 270 -19.68 0.63 -15.66
C ARG A 270 -18.71 -0.37 -15.03
N LEU A 271 -19.06 -1.66 -15.05
CA LEU A 271 -18.23 -2.72 -14.47
C LEU A 271 -16.94 -2.94 -15.27
N GLU A 272 -17.01 -2.95 -16.61
CA GLU A 272 -15.82 -3.06 -17.46
C GLU A 272 -14.89 -1.86 -17.30
N ASN A 273 -15.44 -0.64 -17.28
CA ASN A 273 -14.66 0.57 -17.10
C ASN A 273 -13.96 0.58 -15.73
N LEU A 274 -14.67 0.13 -14.69
CA LEU A 274 -14.11 -0.06 -13.35
C LEU A 274 -13.01 -1.12 -13.31
N ALA A 275 -13.20 -2.28 -13.96
CA ALA A 275 -12.18 -3.33 -14.05
C ALA A 275 -10.92 -2.86 -14.82
N MET A 276 -11.11 -2.01 -15.84
CA MET A 276 -10.03 -1.47 -16.64
C MET A 276 -9.25 -0.35 -15.91
N ARG A 277 -9.97 0.63 -15.35
CA ARG A 277 -9.39 1.88 -14.84
C ARG A 277 -9.28 1.93 -13.32
N GLY A 278 -10.03 1.11 -12.59
CA GLY A 278 -10.03 1.04 -11.12
C GLY A 278 -8.71 0.58 -10.52
N ARG A 279 -7.87 -0.14 -11.29
CA ARG A 279 -6.49 -0.47 -10.86
C ARG A 279 -5.67 0.76 -10.48
N LEU A 280 -5.89 1.88 -11.17
CA LEU A 280 -5.25 3.16 -10.87
C LEU A 280 -5.58 3.62 -9.44
N ALA A 281 -6.87 3.56 -9.07
CA ALA A 281 -7.33 3.95 -7.75
C ALA A 281 -6.77 3.01 -6.66
N GLY A 282 -6.75 1.70 -6.92
CA GLY A 282 -6.14 0.72 -6.01
C GLY A 282 -4.65 0.96 -5.75
N GLN A 283 -3.88 1.32 -6.79
CA GLN A 283 -2.47 1.68 -6.64
C GLN A 283 -2.28 2.94 -5.77
N ILE A 284 -3.15 3.93 -5.91
CA ILE A 284 -3.09 5.15 -5.10
C ILE A 284 -3.38 4.83 -3.63
N VAL A 285 -4.43 4.05 -3.35
CA VAL A 285 -4.79 3.67 -1.96
C VAL A 285 -3.71 2.82 -1.30
N LEU A 286 -3.12 1.87 -2.02
CA LEU A 286 -2.03 1.06 -1.49
C LEU A 286 -0.84 1.94 -1.05
N GLY A 287 -0.51 2.98 -1.83
CA GLY A 287 0.50 3.95 -1.43
C GLY A 287 0.04 4.87 -0.30
N ALA A 288 -1.24 5.24 -0.23
CA ALA A 288 -1.79 6.03 0.86
C ALA A 288 -1.74 5.30 2.21
N VAL A 289 -1.97 3.99 2.25
CA VAL A 289 -1.79 3.16 3.47
C VAL A 289 -0.36 3.27 4.00
N VAL A 290 0.63 3.27 3.11
CA VAL A 290 2.04 3.43 3.46
C VAL A 290 2.30 4.85 3.99
N PHE A 291 1.66 5.87 3.42
CA PHE A 291 1.74 7.23 3.93
C PHE A 291 1.14 7.35 5.34
N PHE A 292 -0.02 6.74 5.61
CA PHE A 292 -0.58 6.70 6.97
C PHE A 292 0.39 6.04 7.95
N LEU A 293 1.03 4.94 7.56
CA LEU A 293 2.02 4.27 8.41
C LEU A 293 3.20 5.19 8.73
N ILE A 294 3.75 5.87 7.72
CA ILE A 294 4.84 6.83 7.89
C ILE A 294 4.39 7.99 8.81
N ALA A 295 3.19 8.53 8.59
CA ALA A 295 2.64 9.60 9.41
C ALA A 295 2.47 9.18 10.88
N GLY A 296 1.93 7.98 11.13
CA GLY A 296 1.78 7.42 12.48
C GLY A 296 3.13 7.22 13.20
N VAL A 297 4.18 6.84 12.47
CA VAL A 297 5.54 6.74 13.05
C VAL A 297 6.11 8.13 13.38
N ILE A 298 5.94 9.11 12.49
CA ILE A 298 6.36 10.50 12.75
C ILE A 298 5.60 11.05 13.96
N GLU A 299 4.31 10.76 14.05
CA GLU A 299 3.44 11.13 15.16
C GLU A 299 3.86 10.54 16.50
N GLY A 300 4.06 9.22 16.55
CA GLY A 300 4.41 8.53 17.78
C GLY A 300 5.83 8.81 18.27
N VAL A 301 6.75 9.12 17.36
CA VAL A 301 8.18 9.25 17.72
C VAL A 301 8.66 10.69 17.64
N PHE A 302 8.56 11.32 16.46
CA PHE A 302 9.16 12.63 16.22
C PHE A 302 8.43 13.73 16.98
N ARG A 303 7.09 13.76 16.93
CA ARG A 303 6.27 14.78 17.62
C ARG A 303 6.56 14.85 19.11
N GLN A 304 6.70 13.68 19.73
CA GLN A 304 6.83 13.51 21.17
C GLN A 304 8.22 13.93 21.67
N ARG A 305 9.26 13.64 20.88
CA ARG A 305 10.66 13.95 21.24
C ARG A 305 11.10 15.37 20.85
N VAL A 306 10.54 15.93 19.79
CA VAL A 306 10.99 17.23 19.26
C VAL A 306 9.94 18.28 19.54
N GLN A 307 10.23 19.20 20.48
CA GLN A 307 9.34 20.32 20.86
C GLN A 307 9.78 21.66 20.26
N SER A 308 10.98 21.75 19.69
CA SER A 308 11.46 22.98 19.04
C SER A 308 10.65 23.29 17.79
N VAL A 309 9.92 24.41 17.81
CA VAL A 309 9.09 24.87 16.69
C VAL A 309 9.90 25.01 15.39
N PRO A 310 11.09 25.66 15.35
CA PRO A 310 11.88 25.74 14.13
C PRO A 310 12.28 24.37 13.54
N ILE A 311 12.62 23.39 14.39
CA ILE A 311 12.98 22.04 13.94
C ILE A 311 11.75 21.34 13.36
N ARG A 312 10.59 21.47 14.01
CA ARG A 312 9.31 20.93 13.53
C ARG A 312 8.96 21.46 12.13
N TYR A 313 9.07 22.78 11.90
CA TYR A 313 8.84 23.36 10.58
C TYR A 313 9.87 22.92 9.54
N THR A 314 11.15 22.84 9.92
CA THR A 314 12.20 22.37 9.01
C THR A 314 11.92 20.94 8.54
N PHE A 315 11.51 20.06 9.45
CA PHE A 315 11.12 18.69 9.11
C PHE A 315 9.87 18.65 8.23
N ALA A 316 8.84 19.44 8.55
CA ALA A 316 7.60 19.50 7.77
C ALA A 316 7.81 20.02 6.35
N ILE A 317 8.59 21.10 6.18
CA ILE A 317 8.93 21.65 4.86
C ILE A 317 9.79 20.64 4.09
N GLY A 318 10.77 20.02 4.75
CA GLY A 318 11.61 18.98 4.16
C GLY A 318 10.81 17.79 3.65
N SER A 319 9.84 17.29 4.43
CA SER A 319 8.98 16.18 4.02
C SER A 319 8.04 16.59 2.87
N LEU A 320 7.49 17.80 2.89
CA LEU A 320 6.68 18.34 1.78
C LEU A 320 7.48 18.40 0.47
N VAL A 321 8.69 18.95 0.51
CA VAL A 321 9.58 19.03 -0.65
C VAL A 321 9.95 17.63 -1.14
N LEU A 322 10.27 16.71 -0.22
CA LEU A 322 10.57 15.32 -0.56
C LEU A 322 9.41 14.67 -1.32
N TRP A 323 8.17 14.79 -0.82
CA TRP A 323 7.00 14.22 -1.48
C TRP A 323 6.69 14.88 -2.82
N ALA A 324 6.84 16.20 -2.92
CA ALA A 324 6.66 16.94 -4.17
C ALA A 324 7.66 16.49 -5.24
N LEU A 325 8.95 16.35 -4.87
CA LEU A 325 9.99 15.83 -5.75
C LEU A 325 9.73 14.37 -6.14
N TYR A 326 9.32 13.53 -5.18
CA TYR A 326 8.99 12.13 -5.42
C TYR A 326 7.88 11.99 -6.47
N PHE A 327 6.72 12.64 -6.26
CA PHE A 327 5.60 12.57 -7.20
C PHE A 327 5.87 13.33 -8.51
N GLY A 328 6.73 14.35 -8.50
CA GLY A 328 7.07 15.14 -9.68
C GLY A 328 8.12 14.50 -10.60
N LEU A 329 9.07 13.74 -10.05
CA LEU A 329 10.27 13.29 -10.79
C LEU A 329 10.36 11.76 -10.93
N VAL A 330 9.99 11.00 -9.90
CA VAL A 330 10.23 9.55 -9.87
C VAL A 330 9.36 8.83 -10.91
N GLY A 331 9.99 7.95 -11.70
CA GLY A 331 9.33 7.18 -12.77
C GLY A 331 8.99 7.96 -14.04
N ARG A 332 9.28 9.28 -14.11
CA ARG A 332 8.86 10.16 -15.22
C ARG A 332 9.46 9.78 -16.57
N ARG A 333 10.75 9.42 -16.60
CA ARG A 333 11.44 9.05 -17.86
C ARG A 333 10.85 7.79 -18.49
N ARG A 334 10.52 6.79 -17.67
CA ARG A 334 9.92 5.54 -18.14
C ARG A 334 8.48 5.75 -18.63
N GLN A 335 7.72 6.57 -17.91
CA GLN A 335 6.37 6.98 -18.34
C GLN A 335 6.42 7.66 -19.72
N ALA A 336 7.34 8.59 -19.94
CA ALA A 336 7.49 9.27 -21.24
C ALA A 336 7.85 8.28 -22.38
N LEU A 337 8.69 7.28 -22.10
CA LEU A 337 9.03 6.24 -23.08
C LEU A 337 7.84 5.34 -23.41
N GLU A 338 7.02 4.97 -22.42
CA GLU A 338 5.80 4.17 -22.62
C GLU A 338 4.74 4.94 -23.42
N GLU A 339 4.56 6.23 -23.12
CA GLU A 339 3.64 7.11 -23.87
C GLU A 339 4.12 7.30 -25.32
N ALA A 340 5.43 7.46 -25.54
CA ALA A 340 6.00 7.54 -26.89
C ALA A 340 5.84 6.23 -27.68
N ALA A 341 6.05 5.07 -27.04
CA ALA A 341 5.84 3.76 -27.67
C ALA A 341 4.37 3.54 -28.07
N GLN A 342 3.42 3.87 -27.19
CA GLN A 342 1.99 3.76 -27.49
C GLN A 342 1.53 4.73 -28.59
N ALA A 343 2.14 5.93 -28.68
CA ALA A 343 1.87 6.86 -29.75
C ALA A 343 2.38 6.34 -31.10
N ALA A 344 3.54 5.68 -31.12
CA ALA A 344 4.09 5.04 -32.31
C ALA A 344 3.21 3.89 -32.83
N GLU A 345 2.68 3.03 -31.94
CA GLU A 345 1.78 1.92 -32.31
C GLU A 345 0.42 2.38 -32.85
N LYS A 346 -0.06 3.57 -32.46
CA LYS A 346 -1.35 4.13 -32.94
C LYS A 346 -1.22 4.93 -34.23
N GLY A 347 0.01 5.29 -34.61
CA GLY A 347 0.32 6.07 -35.82
C GLY A 347 0.64 5.22 -37.06
N THR A 348 0.72 3.89 -36.91
CA THR A 348 0.88 2.89 -37.98
C THR A 348 -0.44 2.19 -38.28
#